data_AF-A0AA51YHD9-F1
#
_entry.id   AF-A0AA51YHD9-F1
#
_cell.length_a   1.000
_cell.length_b   1.000
_cell.length_c   1.000
_cell.angle_alpha   90.00
_cell.angle_beta   90.00
_cell.angle_gamma   90.00
#
_symmetry.space_group_name_H-M   'P 1'
#
loop_
_entity.id
_entity.type
_entity.pdbx_description
1 polymer ?
#
loop_
_entity_poly.entity_id
_entity_poly.type
_entity_poly.pdbx_seq_one_letter_code
_entity_poly.pdbx_strand_id
1 'polypeptide(L)'
;MLLNIVSQSKYDKLMSLAVAANLKCPYCELFHKNVAHMMGASEEEFAETAFMASFTSRWSAMIHAQHYDYETFAKELQQVGEYLTKKA
;
A
#
# COMPACT_ATOMS: atom_id res chain seq x y z
N MET A 1 13.10 -21.70 -9.11
CA MET A 1 13.91 -20.53 -8.73
C MET A 1 13.10 -19.23 -8.59
N LEU A 2 11.91 -19.10 -9.22
CA LEU A 2 11.04 -17.91 -9.05
C LEU A 2 10.15 -17.94 -7.78
N LEU A 3 10.05 -19.08 -7.10
CA LEU A 3 9.23 -19.23 -5.89
C LEU A 3 9.83 -18.55 -4.64
N ASN A 4 11.09 -18.12 -4.68
CA ASN A 4 11.76 -17.48 -3.54
C ASN A 4 11.67 -15.94 -3.53
N ILE A 5 10.97 -15.34 -4.52
CA ILE A 5 10.75 -13.88 -4.59
C ILE A 5 9.43 -13.48 -3.92
N VAL A 6 8.45 -14.40 -3.86
CA VAL A 6 7.16 -14.15 -3.22
C VAL A 6 7.29 -14.55 -1.76
N SER A 7 7.36 -13.60 -0.84
CA SER A 7 7.31 -13.91 0.58
C SER A 7 5.91 -14.46 0.93
N GLN A 8 5.87 -15.59 1.64
CA GLN A 8 4.63 -16.16 2.19
C GLN A 8 4.39 -15.61 3.60
N SER A 9 4.54 -14.31 3.82
CA SER A 9 4.14 -13.67 5.08
C SER A 9 2.67 -13.23 5.05
N LYS A 10 2.04 -13.06 6.21
CA LYS A 10 0.70 -12.45 6.29
C LYS A 10 0.71 -11.02 5.72
N TYR A 11 1.82 -10.30 5.87
CA TYR A 11 1.97 -8.92 5.38
C TYR A 11 1.96 -8.85 3.85
N ASP A 12 2.56 -9.83 3.16
CA ASP A 12 2.49 -9.91 1.69
C ASP A 12 1.04 -10.10 1.21
N LYS A 13 0.23 -10.85 1.97
CA LYS A 13 -1.19 -11.03 1.66
C LYS A 13 -2.02 -9.78 1.94
N LEU A 14 -1.70 -9.04 3.01
CA LEU A 14 -2.29 -7.73 3.27
C LEU A 14 -1.95 -6.71 2.17
N MET A 15 -0.69 -6.64 1.74
CA MET A 15 -0.27 -5.81 0.60
C MET A 15 -1.00 -6.21 -0.69
N SER A 16 -1.08 -7.52 -0.97
CA SER A 16 -1.79 -8.03 -2.14
C SER A 16 -3.29 -7.75 -2.08
N LEU A 17 -3.89 -7.77 -0.88
CA LEU A 17 -5.28 -7.37 -0.65
C LEU A 17 -5.50 -5.88 -0.97
N ALA A 18 -4.58 -5.00 -0.58
CA ALA A 18 -4.64 -3.58 -0.93
C ALA A 18 -4.57 -3.35 -2.45
N VAL A 19 -3.74 -4.10 -3.17
CA VAL A 19 -3.68 -4.07 -4.64
C VAL A 19 -5.00 -4.57 -5.24
N ALA A 20 -5.49 -5.72 -4.77
CA ALA A 20 -6.74 -6.32 -5.23
C ALA A 20 -7.94 -5.38 -5.07
N ALA A 21 -8.04 -4.71 -3.91
CA ALA A 21 -9.10 -3.74 -3.60
C ALA A 21 -9.09 -2.50 -4.51
N ASN A 22 -7.93 -2.11 -5.05
CA ASN A 22 -7.82 -0.99 -5.99
C ASN A 22 -8.07 -1.43 -7.43
N LEU A 23 -7.65 -2.65 -7.81
CA LEU A 23 -7.96 -3.26 -9.11
C LEU A 23 -9.43 -3.70 -9.23
N LYS A 24 -10.15 -3.77 -8.10
CA LYS A 24 -11.53 -4.27 -8.02
C LYS A 24 -11.65 -5.71 -8.51
N CYS A 25 -10.66 -6.55 -8.17
CA CYS A 25 -10.64 -7.97 -8.54
C CYS A 25 -11.32 -8.81 -7.45
N PRO A 26 -12.58 -9.25 -7.62
CA PRO A 26 -13.31 -9.96 -6.56
C PRO A 26 -12.65 -11.29 -6.18
N TYR A 27 -12.00 -11.98 -7.13
CA TYR A 27 -11.27 -13.21 -6.88
C TYR A 27 -10.03 -12.99 -6.00
N CYS A 28 -9.28 -11.93 -6.32
CA CYS A 28 -8.04 -11.58 -5.65
C CYS A 28 -8.34 -11.08 -4.22
N GLU A 29 -9.39 -10.28 -4.05
CA GLU A 29 -9.86 -9.82 -2.74
C GLU A 29 -10.20 -11.01 -1.83
N LEU A 30 -11.02 -11.94 -2.33
CA LEU A 30 -11.42 -13.13 -1.57
C LEU A 30 -10.20 -13.98 -1.21
N PHE A 31 -9.31 -14.25 -2.17
CA PHE A 31 -8.13 -15.06 -1.95
C PHE A 31 -7.17 -14.43 -0.93
N HIS A 32 -6.77 -13.18 -1.14
CA HIS A 32 -5.78 -12.53 -0.30
C HIS A 32 -6.29 -12.26 1.12
N LYS A 33 -7.58 -11.88 1.27
CA LYS A 33 -8.19 -11.71 2.60
C LYS A 33 -8.20 -13.03 3.39
N ASN A 34 -8.68 -14.12 2.78
CA ASN A 34 -8.79 -15.40 3.47
C ASN A 34 -7.42 -15.99 3.81
N VAL A 35 -6.45 -15.93 2.89
CA VAL A 35 -5.11 -16.44 3.16
C VAL A 35 -4.41 -15.60 4.24
N ALA A 36 -4.55 -14.27 4.22
CA ALA A 36 -4.03 -13.42 5.32
C ALA A 36 -4.64 -13.81 6.67
N HIS A 37 -5.96 -14.04 6.71
CA HIS A 37 -6.65 -14.45 7.94
C HIS A 37 -6.15 -15.81 8.45
N MET A 38 -6.00 -16.80 7.56
CA MET A 38 -5.43 -18.11 7.90
C MET A 38 -4.00 -18.02 8.45
N MET A 39 -3.28 -16.95 8.10
CA MET A 39 -1.92 -16.67 8.56
C MET A 39 -1.88 -15.79 9.82
N GLY A 40 -3.03 -15.55 10.45
CA GLY A 40 -3.12 -14.79 11.70
C GLY A 40 -3.13 -13.28 11.52
N ALA A 41 -3.61 -12.76 10.39
CA ALA A 41 -3.91 -11.34 10.26
C ALA A 41 -5.09 -10.95 11.18
N SER A 42 -4.93 -9.87 11.93
CA SER A 42 -5.95 -9.32 12.82
C SER A 42 -6.96 -8.44 12.07
N GLU A 43 -8.11 -8.18 12.68
CA GLU A 43 -9.09 -7.21 12.15
C GLU A 43 -8.51 -5.79 12.08
N GLU A 44 -7.60 -5.44 13.00
CA GLU A 44 -6.88 -4.15 12.97
C GLU A 44 -5.96 -4.07 11.74
N GLU A 45 -5.23 -5.13 11.43
CA GLU A 45 -4.38 -5.20 10.23
C GLU A 45 -5.23 -5.13 8.94
N PHE A 46 -6.41 -5.73 8.92
CA PHE A 46 -7.35 -5.58 7.80
C PHE A 46 -7.90 -4.15 7.68
N ALA A 47 -8.24 -3.52 8.79
CA ALA A 47 -8.71 -2.14 8.82
C ALA A 47 -7.63 -1.16 8.33
N GLU A 48 -6.38 -1.34 8.78
CA GLU A 48 -5.23 -0.57 8.32
C GLU A 48 -4.99 -0.79 6.83
N THR A 49 -5.06 -2.04 6.36
CA THR A 49 -4.92 -2.37 4.93
C THR A 49 -5.99 -1.67 4.09
N ALA A 50 -7.25 -1.66 4.54
CA ALA A 50 -8.35 -0.98 3.85
C ALA A 50 -8.15 0.54 3.84
N PHE A 51 -7.72 1.12 4.97
CA PHE A 51 -7.39 2.53 5.08
C PHE A 51 -6.26 2.91 4.11
N MET A 52 -5.15 2.17 4.11
CA MET A 52 -3.99 2.45 3.25
C MET A 52 -4.32 2.28 1.76
N ALA A 53 -5.11 1.27 1.40
CA ALA A 53 -5.59 1.07 0.04
C ALA A 53 -6.40 2.27 -0.46
N SER A 54 -7.29 2.81 0.39
CA SER A 54 -8.09 4.00 0.06
C SER A 54 -7.24 5.28 0.05
N PHE A 55 -6.44 5.51 1.09
CA PHE A 55 -5.71 6.76 1.31
C PHE A 55 -4.71 7.02 0.18
N THR A 56 -3.93 6.00 -0.17
CA THR A 56 -2.92 6.09 -1.23
C THR A 56 -3.56 6.38 -2.58
N SER A 57 -4.62 5.64 -2.93
CA SER A 57 -5.34 5.83 -4.20
C SER A 57 -6.02 7.19 -4.28
N ARG A 58 -6.58 7.69 -3.17
CA ARG A 58 -7.19 9.02 -3.09
C ARG A 58 -6.17 10.11 -3.42
N TRP A 59 -5.02 10.10 -2.76
CA TRP A 59 -3.99 11.12 -3.00
C TRP A 59 -3.36 11.01 -4.38
N SER A 60 -3.16 9.78 -4.87
CA SER A 60 -2.76 9.56 -6.25
C SER A 60 -3.73 10.24 -7.23
N ALA A 61 -5.03 10.00 -7.10
CA ALA A 61 -6.03 10.66 -7.95
C ALA A 61 -5.97 12.19 -7.84
N MET A 62 -5.81 12.72 -6.63
CA MET A 62 -5.75 14.18 -6.40
C MET A 62 -4.52 14.83 -7.06
N ILE A 63 -3.32 14.26 -6.93
CA ILE A 63 -2.11 14.87 -7.51
C ILE A 63 -2.11 14.81 -9.03
N HIS A 64 -2.66 13.72 -9.61
CA HIS A 64 -2.78 13.58 -11.06
C HIS A 64 -3.80 14.58 -11.62
N ALA A 65 -4.95 14.76 -10.96
CA ALA A 65 -5.96 15.74 -11.37
C ALA A 65 -5.45 17.19 -11.29
N GLN A 66 -4.54 17.48 -10.36
CA GLN A 66 -3.89 18.79 -10.23
C GLN A 66 -2.75 19.01 -11.23
N HIS A 67 -2.37 17.99 -12.01
CA HIS A 67 -1.17 18.02 -12.85
C HIS A 67 0.07 18.49 -12.07
N TYR A 68 0.23 17.98 -10.84
CA TYR A 68 1.34 18.40 -9.98
C TYR A 68 2.69 18.08 -10.62
N ASP A 69 3.60 19.05 -10.62
CA ASP A 69 4.92 18.89 -11.24
C ASP A 69 5.78 17.90 -10.47
N TYR A 70 6.33 16.91 -11.18
CA TYR A 70 7.09 15.82 -10.58
C TYR A 70 8.42 16.29 -9.98
N GLU A 71 9.13 17.19 -10.67
CA GLU A 71 10.42 17.71 -10.19
C GLU A 71 10.24 18.54 -8.92
N THR A 72 9.14 19.31 -8.85
CA THR A 72 8.72 20.02 -7.65
C THR A 72 8.46 19.04 -6.50
N PHE A 73 7.66 17.99 -6.73
CA PHE A 73 7.41 16.94 -5.72
C PHE A 73 8.71 16.28 -5.23
N ALA A 74 9.62 15.92 -6.13
CA ALA A 74 10.88 15.28 -5.78
C ALA A 74 11.75 16.17 -4.88
N LYS A 75 11.81 17.47 -5.19
CA LYS A 75 12.53 18.46 -4.37
C LYS A 75 11.91 18.63 -2.99
N GLU A 76 10.59 18.71 -2.90
CA GLU A 76 9.88 18.81 -1.61
C GLU A 76 10.06 17.55 -0.76
N LEU A 77 10.03 16.37 -1.37
CA LEU A 77 10.30 15.10 -0.69
C LEU A 77 11.72 15.07 -0.11
N GLN A 78 12.71 15.59 -0.83
CA GLN A 78 14.08 15.73 -0.29
C GLN A 78 14.09 16.61 0.96
N GLN A 79 13.40 17.76 0.94
CA GLN A 79 13.32 18.66 2.09
C GLN A 79 12.66 17.99 3.31
N VAL A 80 11.60 17.20 3.08
CA VAL A 80 10.97 16.38 4.12
C VAL A 80 11.98 15.38 4.70
N GLY A 81 12.74 14.68 3.85
CA GLY A 81 13.77 13.74 4.27
C GLY A 81 14.86 14.39 5.14
N GLU A 82 15.34 15.57 4.74
CA GLU A 82 16.32 16.35 5.50
C GLU A 82 15.78 16.77 6.88
N TYR A 83 14.50 17.16 6.95
CA TYR A 83 13.85 17.51 8.22
C TYR A 83 13.70 16.31 9.15
N LEU A 84 13.23 15.17 8.63
CA LEU A 84 13.06 13.94 9.42
C LEU A 84 14.39 13.43 9.95
N THR A 85 15.44 13.45 9.12
CA THR A 85 16.78 13.00 9.51
C THR A 85 17.39 13.87 10.60
N LYS A 86 17.17 15.20 10.58
CA LYS A 86 17.65 16.12 11.63
C LYS A 86 16.95 15.92 12.98
N LYS A 87 15.79 15.28 12.99
CA LYS A 87 14.98 15.04 14.20
C LYS A 87 15.13 13.64 14.79
N ALA A 88 15.73 12.71 14.05
CA ALA A 88 16.08 11.37 14.52
C ALA A 88 17.35 11.43 15.38
#